data_AF-A0A955EIH4-F1
#
_entry.id   AF-A0A955EIH4-F1
#
_cell.length_a   1.000
_cell.length_b   1.000
_cell.length_c   1.000
_cell.angle_alpha   90.00
_cell.angle_beta   90.00
_cell.angle_gamma   90.00
#
_symmetry.space_group_name_H-M   'P 1'
#
loop_
_entity.id
_entity.type
_entity.pdbx_description
1 polymer ?
#
loop_
_entity_poly.entity_id
_entity_poly.type
_entity_poly.pdbx_seq_one_letter_code
_entity_poly.pdbx_strand_id
1 'polypeptide(L)'
;ERIHRSNLVFMGVMPLEFPKGQGAASLGLDGTEVFDISLPAELGPGADIKVSARKSDGTAVTFVARCRIDTPVEVEYYRNGGILQTVIRRMLNTEGAAV
;
A
#
# COMPACT_ATOMS: atom_id res chain seq x y z
N GLU A 1 12.22 7.82 -4.12
CA GLU A 1 13.51 7.31 -3.62
C GLU A 1 13.32 5.84 -3.20
N ARG A 2 14.32 4.97 -3.40
CA ARG A 2 14.19 3.50 -3.28
C ARG A 2 14.14 3.04 -1.82
N ILE A 3 15.00 3.58 -0.95
CA ILE A 3 15.15 3.18 0.45
C ILE A 3 13.92 3.56 1.27
N HIS A 4 13.44 4.80 1.10
CA HIS A 4 12.27 5.35 1.77
C HIS A 4 11.02 4.52 1.49
N ARG A 5 10.83 4.11 0.23
CA ARG A 5 9.72 3.25 -0.17
C ARG A 5 9.77 1.89 0.55
N SER A 6 10.93 1.22 0.59
CA SER A 6 11.04 -0.05 1.31
C SER A 6 10.82 0.12 2.82
N ASN A 7 11.25 1.24 3.40
CA ASN A 7 10.97 1.56 4.82
C ASN A 7 9.47 1.69 5.12
N LEU A 8 8.69 2.30 4.22
CA LEU A 8 7.23 2.37 4.36
C LEU A 8 6.61 0.97 4.43
N VAL A 9 7.03 0.08 3.52
CA VAL A 9 6.53 -1.31 3.48
C VAL A 9 6.92 -2.08 4.75
N PHE A 10 8.14 -1.89 5.24
CA PHE A 10 8.59 -2.48 6.51
C PHE A 10 7.75 -2.04 7.71
N MET A 11 7.11 -0.86 7.62
CA MET A 11 6.19 -0.35 8.63
C MET A 11 4.73 -0.68 8.38
N GLY A 12 4.44 -1.54 7.39
CA GLY A 12 3.06 -1.91 7.04
C GLY A 12 2.30 -0.82 6.29
N VAL A 13 2.98 0.22 5.80
CA VAL A 13 2.38 1.28 4.99
C VAL A 13 2.50 0.92 3.52
N MET A 14 1.40 1.02 2.77
CA MET A 14 1.38 0.77 1.33
C MET A 14 1.86 2.01 0.56
N PRO A 15 3.00 1.95 -0.16
CA PRO A 15 3.40 3.03 -1.05
C PRO A 15 2.58 2.98 -2.35
N LEU A 16 1.81 4.03 -2.61
CA LEU A 16 1.09 4.22 -3.87
C LEU A 16 1.77 5.30 -4.71
N GLU A 17 1.82 5.06 -6.01
CA GLU A 17 2.30 6.02 -6.99
C GLU A 17 1.15 6.40 -7.93
N PHE A 18 1.04 7.69 -8.24
CA PHE A 18 0.09 8.15 -9.26
C PHE A 18 0.36 7.49 -10.61
N PRO A 19 -0.66 7.36 -11.47
CA PRO A 19 -0.45 6.88 -12.82
C PRO A 19 0.58 7.74 -13.55
N LYS A 20 1.36 7.13 -14.44
CA LYS A 20 2.50 7.77 -15.11
C LYS A 20 2.09 9.09 -15.78
N GLY A 21 2.78 10.17 -15.43
CA GLY A 21 2.54 11.50 -15.98
C GLY A 21 1.35 12.24 -15.36
N GLN A 22 0.70 11.66 -14.36
CA GLN A 22 -0.33 12.32 -13.57
C GLN A 22 0.20 12.62 -12.16
N GLY A 23 -0.40 13.60 -11.52
CA GLY A 23 -0.18 13.95 -10.12
C GLY A 23 -1.43 14.59 -9.53
N ALA A 24 -1.30 15.12 -8.31
CA ALA A 24 -2.42 15.73 -7.61
C ALA A 24 -3.11 16.83 -8.44
N ALA A 25 -2.34 17.78 -8.98
CA ALA A 25 -2.90 18.90 -9.75
C ALA A 25 -3.62 18.45 -11.04
N SER A 26 -3.07 17.47 -11.78
CA SER A 26 -3.72 16.98 -13.00
C SER A 26 -4.99 16.17 -12.72
N LEU A 27 -5.06 15.56 -11.53
CA LEU A 27 -6.24 14.86 -11.04
C LEU A 27 -7.21 15.80 -10.31
N GLY A 28 -6.88 17.08 -10.20
CA GLY A 28 -7.67 18.08 -9.49
C GLY A 28 -7.76 17.82 -7.99
N LEU A 29 -6.82 17.10 -7.39
CA LEU A 29 -6.80 16.80 -5.95
C LEU A 29 -6.28 18.02 -5.18
N ASP A 30 -7.07 18.49 -4.20
CA ASP A 30 -6.77 19.65 -3.36
C ASP A 30 -6.41 19.27 -1.91
N GLY A 31 -6.54 17.99 -1.54
CA GLY A 31 -6.23 17.45 -0.23
C GLY A 31 -7.40 17.46 0.75
N THR A 32 -8.55 18.01 0.36
CA THR A 32 -9.79 17.93 1.16
C THR A 32 -10.57 16.64 0.90
N GLU A 33 -10.11 15.83 -0.07
CA GLU A 33 -10.80 14.61 -0.46
C GLU A 33 -10.69 13.49 0.56
N VAL A 34 -11.77 12.71 0.68
CA VAL A 34 -11.75 11.42 1.35
C VAL A 34 -11.36 10.36 0.32
N PHE A 35 -10.27 9.65 0.58
CA PHE A 35 -9.75 8.61 -0.29
C PHE A 35 -10.26 7.22 0.11
N ASP A 36 -10.92 6.56 -0.83
CA ASP A 36 -11.24 5.14 -0.77
C ASP A 36 -10.22 4.37 -1.63
N ILE A 37 -9.53 3.41 -1.00
CA ILE A 37 -8.49 2.60 -1.63
C ILE A 37 -9.02 1.18 -1.73
N SER A 38 -9.42 0.78 -2.93
CA SER A 38 -9.95 -0.57 -3.17
C SER A 38 -8.81 -1.58 -3.29
N LEU A 39 -8.51 -2.24 -2.18
CA LEU A 39 -7.48 -3.28 -2.12
C LEU A 39 -8.02 -4.63 -2.65
N PRO A 40 -7.28 -5.32 -3.54
CA PRO A 40 -7.64 -6.66 -3.96
C PRO A 40 -7.44 -7.66 -2.80
N ALA A 41 -8.23 -8.73 -2.78
CA ALA A 41 -8.09 -9.81 -1.79
C ALA A 41 -6.69 -10.44 -1.84
N GLU A 42 -6.13 -10.59 -3.04
CA GLU A 42 -4.75 -11.01 -3.24
C GLU A 42 -3.93 -9.86 -3.83
N LEU A 43 -3.10 -9.25 -2.98
CA LEU A 43 -2.13 -8.27 -3.42
C LEU A 43 -0.90 -8.97 -4.01
N GLY A 44 -0.60 -8.69 -5.28
CA GLY A 44 0.64 -9.08 -5.95
C GLY A 44 1.65 -7.93 -6.05
N PRO A 45 2.92 -8.22 -6.37
CA PRO A 45 3.93 -7.18 -6.59
C PRO A 45 3.55 -6.26 -7.74
N GLY A 46 3.69 -4.95 -7.56
CA GLY A 46 3.41 -3.97 -8.60
C GLY A 46 1.94 -3.88 -9.02
N ALA A 47 1.00 -4.33 -8.18
CA ALA A 47 -0.42 -4.34 -8.52
C ALA A 47 -1.00 -2.94 -8.74
N ASP A 48 -1.96 -2.85 -9.64
CA ASP A 48 -2.71 -1.63 -9.90
C ASP A 48 -3.90 -1.55 -8.92
N ILE A 49 -4.00 -0.43 -8.20
CA ILE A 49 -4.96 -0.18 -7.14
C ILE A 49 -5.92 0.93 -7.58
N LYS A 50 -7.21 0.64 -7.54
CA LYS A 50 -8.24 1.63 -7.83
C LYS A 50 -8.40 2.54 -6.61
N VAL A 51 -8.28 3.84 -6.83
CA VAL A 51 -8.45 4.87 -5.80
C VAL A 51 -9.61 5.78 -6.21
N SER A 52 -10.53 6.03 -5.28
CA SER A 52 -11.61 6.99 -5.45
C SER A 52 -11.43 8.11 -4.43
N ALA A 53 -11.25 9.33 -4.90
CA ALA A 53 -11.15 10.53 -4.09
C ALA A 53 -12.48 11.29 -4.16
N ARG A 54 -13.19 11.38 -3.04
CA ARG A 54 -14.45 12.11 -2.94
C ARG A 54 -14.20 13.49 -2.32
N LYS A 55 -14.49 14.54 -3.08
CA LYS A 55 -14.43 15.93 -2.65
C LYS A 55 -15.61 16.27 -1.73
N SER A 56 -15.43 17.32 -0.95
CA SER A 56 -16.47 17.87 -0.07
C SER A 56 -17.69 18.41 -0.84
N ASP A 57 -17.51 18.80 -2.10
CA ASP A 57 -18.56 19.24 -3.02
C ASP A 57 -19.42 18.08 -3.60
N GLY A 58 -19.06 16.82 -3.28
CA GLY A 58 -19.74 15.62 -3.76
C GLY A 58 -19.18 15.04 -5.06
N THR A 59 -18.25 15.72 -5.73
CA THR A 59 -17.56 15.22 -6.92
C THR A 59 -16.62 14.09 -6.53
N ALA A 60 -16.55 13.04 -7.35
CA ALA A 60 -15.62 11.93 -7.16
C ALA A 60 -14.66 11.81 -8.34
N VAL A 61 -13.36 11.77 -8.04
CA VAL A 61 -12.30 11.48 -9.00
C VAL A 61 -11.84 10.05 -8.78
N THR A 62 -11.87 9.23 -9.82
CA THR A 62 -11.39 7.85 -9.74
C THR A 62 -10.19 7.69 -10.65
N PHE A 63 -9.11 7.12 -10.11
CA PHE A 63 -7.89 6.85 -10.86
C PHE A 63 -7.26 5.53 -10.41
N VAL A 64 -6.33 5.03 -11.21
CA VAL A 64 -5.59 3.80 -10.92
C VAL A 64 -4.19 4.19 -10.47
N ALA A 65 -3.86 3.92 -9.21
CA ALA A 65 -2.54 4.10 -8.62
C ALA A 65 -1.73 2.81 -8.72
N ARG A 66 -0.42 2.90 -8.90
CA ARG A 66 0.45 1.73 -8.89
C ARG A 66 0.96 1.46 -7.49
N CYS A 67 0.72 0.26 -6.97
CA CYS A 67 1.32 -0.18 -5.72
C CYS A 67 2.81 -0.43 -5.92
N ARG A 68 3.65 0.24 -5.15
CA ARG A 68 5.12 0.17 -5.22
C ARG A 68 5.71 -0.83 -4.22
N ILE A 69 5.00 -1.94 -4.02
CA ILE A 69 5.54 -3.13 -3.39
C ILE A 69 6.15 -3.98 -4.51
N ASP A 70 7.47 -4.05 -4.58
CA ASP A 70 8.16 -4.52 -5.78
C ASP A 70 8.49 -6.02 -5.69
N THR A 71 8.44 -6.64 -4.50
CA THR A 71 8.81 -8.05 -4.30
C THR A 71 7.77 -8.86 -3.52
N PRO A 72 7.67 -10.19 -3.72
CA PRO A 72 6.77 -11.05 -2.96
C PRO A 72 7.04 -11.03 -1.44
N VAL A 73 8.31 -10.91 -1.04
CA VAL A 73 8.70 -10.83 0.38
C VAL A 73 8.17 -9.55 1.02
N GLU A 74 8.23 -8.42 0.32
CA GLU A 74 7.64 -7.16 0.78
C GLU A 74 6.11 -7.25 0.90
N VAL A 75 5.43 -7.99 0.01
CA VAL A 75 3.99 -8.27 0.12
C VAL A 75 3.68 -9.03 1.42
N GLU A 76 4.49 -10.04 1.76
CA GLU A 76 4.33 -10.80 3.01
C GLU A 76 4.49 -9.89 4.24
N TYR A 77 5.51 -9.04 4.24
CA TYR A 77 5.72 -8.06 5.32
C TYR A 77 4.53 -7.11 5.45
N TYR A 78 4.03 -6.58 4.34
CA TYR A 78 2.85 -5.72 4.35
C TYR A 78 1.62 -6.42 4.93
N ARG A 79 1.33 -7.65 4.49
CA ARG A 79 0.18 -8.44 4.99
C ARG A 79 0.28 -8.75 6.48
N ASN A 80 1.48 -8.89 6.99
CA ASN A 80 1.72 -9.11 8.42
C ASN A 80 1.69 -7.82 9.26
N GLY A 81 1.47 -6.65 8.64
CA GLY A 81 1.48 -5.35 9.33
C GLY A 81 2.89 -4.81 9.58
N GLY A 82 3.89 -5.30 8.84
CA GLY A 82 5.27 -4.86 8.90
C GLY A 82 6.28 -5.97 9.15
N ILE A 83 7.57 -5.61 9.02
CA ILE A 83 8.69 -6.54 9.16
C ILE A 83 8.82 -7.06 10.60
N LEU A 84 8.67 -6.19 11.60
CA LEU A 84 8.80 -6.57 13.01
C LEU A 84 7.72 -7.58 13.41
N GLN A 85 6.47 -7.36 12.98
CA GLN A 85 5.37 -8.29 13.21
C GLN A 85 5.62 -9.63 12.54
N THR A 86 6.16 -9.63 11.33
CA THR A 86 6.54 -10.86 10.62
C THR A 86 7.59 -11.65 11.40
N VAL A 87 8.65 -10.99 11.86
CA VAL A 87 9.74 -11.64 12.61
C VAL A 87 9.24 -12.20 13.94
N ILE A 88 8.47 -11.43 14.71
CA ILE A 88 7.91 -11.88 16.00
C ILE A 88 7.00 -13.10 15.80
N ARG A 89 6.09 -13.05 14.81
CA ARG A 89 5.22 -14.21 14.49
C ARG A 89 6.03 -15.45 14.10
N ARG A 90 7.10 -15.28 13.32
CA ARG A 90 8.00 -16.39 12.95
C ARG A 90 8.69 -16.98 14.18
N MET A 91 9.17 -16.16 15.11
CA MET A 91 9.79 -16.62 16.35
C MET A 91 8.82 -17.40 17.22
N LEU A 92 7.61 -16.84 17.46
CA LEU A 92 6.56 -17.51 18.26
C LEU A 92 6.13 -18.85 17.63
N ASN A 93 6.00 -18.90 16.30
CA ASN A 93 5.62 -20.13 15.60
C ASN A 93 6.76 -21.16 15.54
N THR A 94 8.02 -20.73 15.66
CA THR A 94 9.18 -21.62 15.70
C THR A 94 9.36 -22.24 17.08
N GLU A 95 9.08 -21.49 18.16
CA GLU A 95 9.10 -22.03 19.54
C GLU A 95 7.92 -22.97 19.83
N GLY A 96 6.77 -22.79 19.17
CA GLY A 96 5.61 -23.68 19.30
C GLY A 96 5.72 -25.04 18.61
N ALA A 97 6.77 -25.27 17.81
CA ALA A 97 7.01 -26.54 17.10
C ALA A 97 7.97 -27.50 17.84
N ALA A 98 8.48 -27.09 19.01
CA ALA A 98 9.45 -27.85 19.80
C ALA A 98 8.87 -28.40 21.13
N VAL A 99 7.54 -28.50 21.26
CA VAL A 99 6.86 -29.09 22.43
C VAL A 99 5.91 -30.19 22.01
#